data_AF-A0A183GWH2-F1
#
_entry.id   AF-A0A183GWH2-F1
#
_cell.length_a   1.000
_cell.length_b   1.000
_cell.length_c   1.000
_cell.angle_alpha   90.00
_cell.angle_beta   90.00
_cell.angle_gamma   90.00
#
_symmetry.space_group_name_H-M   'P 1'
#
loop_
_entity.id
_entity.type
_entity.pdbx_description
1 polymer ?
#
loop_
_entity_poly.entity_id
_entity_poly.type
_entity_poly.pdbx_seq_one_letter_code
_entity_poly.pdbx_strand_id
1 'polypeptide(L)'
;LFGILQMCGGPLFGYIEGRFGIRLALHLCYGSTMISGILLYLSYDLKTLLLSRIPCVFMHGQQGHQTLLSALTSPGQERTNAFGRMGLTFGLGFIFTPMFSYVSVALFSQTGPMLVSAVLAAVAFVVLEMCIGRSSYENEIPERPEEPSRSMSLSNMVRILNRPGVLNVMFKKNAPIVPMLLVFSIMQLYLINRFDSDQHTGQLIQMMTGTRVISVAAVRFVTTRTSSFGRLIVPCRRSLFFSSY
;
A
#
# COMPACT_ATOMS: atom_id res chain seq x y z
N LEU A 1 18.62 -2.36 1.91
CA LEU A 1 18.33 -1.33 2.93
C LEU A 1 16.85 -0.98 3.02
N PHE A 2 16.24 -0.42 1.96
CA PHE A 2 14.82 -0.01 1.96
C PHE A 2 13.85 -1.07 2.51
N GLY A 3 13.92 -2.31 2.02
CA GLY A 3 13.03 -3.39 2.50
C GLY A 3 13.20 -3.74 3.98
N ILE A 4 14.42 -3.66 4.52
CA ILE A 4 14.69 -3.92 5.95
C ILE A 4 14.06 -2.80 6.79
N LEU A 5 14.27 -1.54 6.39
CA LEU A 5 13.70 -0.38 7.07
C LEU A 5 12.18 -0.41 7.06
N GLN A 6 11.56 -0.79 5.95
CA GLN A 6 10.11 -0.99 5.84
C GLN A 6 9.60 -2.16 6.70
N MET A 7 10.37 -3.24 6.82
CA MET A 7 9.99 -4.37 7.67
C MET A 7 10.03 -4.00 9.16
N CYS A 8 11.05 -3.29 9.61
CA CYS A 8 11.17 -2.78 10.98
C CYS A 8 10.21 -1.61 11.25
N GLY A 9 9.93 -0.79 10.24
CA GLY A 9 9.06 0.37 10.30
C GLY A 9 7.59 0.02 10.53
N GLY A 10 7.12 -1.13 10.03
CA GLY A 10 5.71 -1.52 10.12
C GLY A 10 5.18 -1.56 11.56
N PRO A 11 5.81 -2.30 12.49
CA PRO A 11 5.43 -2.31 13.90
C PRO A 11 5.56 -0.93 14.58
N LEU A 12 6.62 -0.19 14.25
CA LEU A 12 6.86 1.15 14.81
C LEU A 12 5.77 2.14 14.37
N PHE A 13 5.39 2.11 13.09
CA PHE A 13 4.33 2.95 12.55
C PHE A 13 2.97 2.61 13.15
N GLY A 14 2.65 1.32 13.29
CA GLY A 14 1.42 0.88 13.97
C GLY A 14 1.38 1.28 15.45
N TYR A 15 2.54 1.33 16.12
CA TYR A 15 2.64 1.86 17.48
C TYR A 15 2.35 3.37 17.53
N ILE A 16 2.93 4.15 16.62
CA ILE A 16 2.72 5.60 16.54
C ILE A 16 1.24 5.91 16.27
N GLU A 17 0.63 5.19 15.33
CA GLU A 17 -0.78 5.30 15.01
C GLU A 17 -1.68 5.00 16.22
N GLY A 18 -1.37 3.95 16.98
CA GLY A 18 -2.13 3.56 18.17
C GLY A 18 -1.94 4.48 19.38
N ARG A 19 -0.80 5.18 19.49
CA ARG A 19 -0.47 6.03 20.65
C ARG A 19 -0.73 7.52 20.42
N PHE A 20 -0.38 8.02 19.24
CA PHE A 20 -0.42 9.44 18.89
C PHE A 20 -1.50 9.78 17.86
N GLY A 21 -2.27 8.78 17.42
CA GLY A 21 -3.37 8.96 16.49
C GLY A 21 -2.97 8.81 15.01
N ILE A 22 -3.99 8.56 14.18
CA ILE A 22 -3.85 8.31 12.75
C ILE A 22 -3.34 9.56 12.02
N ARG A 23 -3.75 10.76 12.47
CA ARG A 23 -3.35 12.03 11.85
C ARG A 23 -1.84 12.22 11.87
N LEU A 24 -1.23 12.12 13.05
CA LEU A 24 0.20 12.31 13.23
C LEU A 24 0.99 11.25 12.44
N ALA A 25 0.52 10.00 12.47
CA ALA A 25 1.14 8.93 11.71
C ALA A 25 1.17 9.23 10.20
N LEU A 26 0.06 9.72 9.64
CA LEU A 26 0.01 10.09 8.22
C LEU A 26 0.87 11.34 7.89
N HIS A 27 0.90 12.35 8.75
CA HIS A 27 1.80 13.50 8.59
C HIS A 27 3.26 13.06 8.58
N LEU A 28 3.63 12.17 9.51
CA LEU A 28 4.96 11.60 9.59
C LEU A 28 5.30 10.79 8.33
N CYS A 29 4.36 10.01 7.80
CA CYS A 29 4.53 9.26 6.56
C CYS A 29 4.80 10.20 5.36
N TYR A 30 3.97 11.23 5.17
CA TYR A 30 4.13 12.17 4.07
C TYR A 30 5.40 13.00 4.20
N GLY A 31 5.68 13.53 5.39
CA GLY A 31 6.91 14.26 5.68
C GLY A 31 8.16 13.40 5.43
N SER A 32 8.15 12.15 5.85
CA SER A 32 9.25 11.22 5.60
C SER A 32 9.42 10.90 4.11
N THR A 33 8.32 10.81 3.36
CA THR A 33 8.36 10.65 1.89
C THR A 33 8.97 11.87 1.21
N MET A 34 8.58 13.08 1.62
CA MET A 34 9.16 14.33 1.12
C MET A 34 10.66 14.41 1.39
N ILE A 35 11.07 14.16 2.65
CA ILE A 35 12.47 14.20 3.06
C ILE A 35 13.28 13.14 2.30
N SER A 36 12.77 11.92 2.16
CA SER A 36 13.42 10.87 1.38
C SER A 36 13.61 11.27 -0.08
N GLY A 37 12.58 11.83 -0.72
CA GLY A 37 12.64 12.28 -2.11
C GLY A 37 13.67 13.40 -2.33
N ILE A 38 13.69 14.40 -1.44
CA ILE A 38 14.65 15.52 -1.51
C ILE A 38 16.09 15.03 -1.25
N LEU A 39 16.31 14.22 -0.20
CA LEU A 39 17.64 13.68 0.08
C LEU A 39 18.15 12.79 -1.05
N LEU A 40 17.27 12.07 -1.72
CA LEU A 40 17.63 11.23 -2.84
C LEU A 40 17.96 12.08 -4.08
N TYR A 41 17.22 13.17 -4.33
CA TYR A 41 17.55 14.13 -5.38
C TYR A 41 18.92 14.77 -5.17
N LEU A 42 19.27 15.11 -3.92
CA LEU A 42 20.56 15.70 -3.56
C LEU A 42 21.70 14.68 -3.42
N SER A 43 21.44 13.39 -3.66
CA SER A 43 22.45 12.35 -3.46
C SER A 43 23.42 12.28 -4.65
N TYR A 44 24.71 12.29 -4.35
CA TYR A 44 25.80 12.21 -5.32
C TYR A 44 26.68 10.97 -5.13
N ASP A 45 26.72 10.43 -3.92
CA ASP A 45 27.47 9.21 -3.57
C ASP A 45 26.57 8.13 -2.97
N LEU A 46 27.04 6.88 -3.00
CA LEU A 46 26.36 5.73 -2.40
C LEU A 46 25.97 5.97 -0.92
N LYS A 47 26.83 6.63 -0.14
CA LYS A 47 26.54 6.94 1.27
C LYS A 47 25.34 7.87 1.42
N THR A 48 25.30 8.94 0.63
CA THR A 48 24.17 9.90 0.63
C THR A 48 22.88 9.26 0.10
N LEU A 49 23.00 8.35 -0.86
CA LEU A 49 21.86 7.56 -1.36
C LEU A 49 21.32 6.60 -0.30
N LEU A 50 22.18 5.96 0.50
CA LEU A 50 21.74 5.11 1.60
C LEU A 50 21.09 5.94 2.73
N LEU A 51 21.63 7.13 2.99
CA LEU A 51 21.08 8.06 3.98
C LEU A 51 19.65 8.51 3.63
N SER A 52 19.37 8.77 2.35
CA SER A 52 18.03 9.13 1.88
C SER A 52 16.97 8.03 2.10
N ARG A 53 17.40 6.79 2.40
CA ARG A 53 16.50 5.67 2.71
C ARG A 53 16.11 5.57 4.17
N ILE A 54 16.81 6.25 5.09
CA ILE A 54 16.48 6.22 6.53
C ILE A 54 15.03 6.67 6.80
N PRO A 55 14.50 7.75 6.18
CA PRO A 55 13.11 8.15 6.39
C PRO A 55 12.08 7.10 5.93
N CYS A 56 12.48 6.12 5.10
CA CYS A 56 11.58 5.06 4.63
C CYS A 56 11.01 4.18 5.75
N VAL A 57 11.56 4.22 6.98
CA VAL A 57 11.00 3.56 8.16
C VAL A 57 9.56 3.99 8.46
N PHE A 58 9.18 5.21 8.11
CA PHE A 58 7.83 5.74 8.39
C PHE A 58 6.93 5.77 7.15
N MET A 59 7.40 5.31 5.99
CA MET A 59 6.67 5.38 4.72
C MET A 59 5.65 4.25 4.58
N HIS A 60 4.68 4.22 5.50
CA HIS A 60 3.60 3.23 5.63
C HIS A 60 2.23 3.79 5.26
N GLY A 61 2.18 4.58 4.18
CA GLY A 61 0.96 5.30 3.78
C GLY A 61 -0.23 4.39 3.46
N GLN A 62 0.03 3.22 2.85
CA GLN A 62 -1.03 2.25 2.58
C GLN A 62 -1.68 1.76 3.88
N GLN A 63 -0.88 1.41 4.89
CA GLN A 63 -1.37 0.96 6.19
C GLN A 63 -2.14 2.07 6.90
N GLY A 64 -1.58 3.29 6.96
CA GLY A 64 -2.24 4.43 7.60
C GLY A 64 -3.57 4.81 6.93
N HIS A 65 -3.66 4.73 5.59
CA HIS A 65 -4.93 4.97 4.90
C HIS A 65 -5.97 3.87 5.14
N GLN A 66 -5.55 2.62 5.31
CA GLN A 66 -6.48 1.53 5.62
C GLN A 66 -7.08 1.70 7.02
N THR A 67 -6.27 2.15 7.98
CA THR A 67 -6.75 2.47 9.33
C THR A 67 -7.67 3.69 9.30
N LEU A 68 -7.27 4.78 8.63
CA LEU A 68 -8.11 5.98 8.48
C LEU A 68 -9.47 5.64 7.86
N LEU A 69 -9.47 4.88 6.75
CA LEU A 69 -10.69 4.47 6.06
C LEU A 69 -11.58 3.58 6.94
N SER A 70 -10.97 2.72 7.75
CA SER A 70 -11.71 1.89 8.71
C SER A 70 -12.35 2.72 9.82
N ALA A 71 -11.68 3.78 10.26
CA ALA A 71 -12.19 4.68 11.28
C ALA A 71 -13.32 5.59 10.76
N LEU A 72 -13.28 5.94 9.46
CA LEU A 72 -14.30 6.80 8.83
C LEU A 72 -15.54 6.05 8.31
N THR A 73 -15.56 4.72 8.34
CA THR A 73 -16.64 3.93 7.73
C THR A 73 -17.26 2.93 8.69
N SER A 74 -18.58 2.79 8.62
CA SER A 74 -19.30 1.81 9.45
C SER A 74 -18.99 0.36 8.99
N PRO A 75 -18.90 -0.61 9.92
CA PRO A 75 -18.72 -2.02 9.56
C PRO A 75 -19.83 -2.52 8.63
N GLY A 76 -19.48 -3.48 7.75
CA GLY A 76 -20.43 -4.09 6.82
C GLY A 76 -20.25 -3.59 5.38
N GLN A 77 -21.36 -3.25 4.73
CA GLN A 77 -21.36 -2.94 3.30
C GLN A 77 -20.63 -1.63 2.96
N GLU A 78 -20.74 -0.61 3.82
CA GLU A 78 -20.11 0.68 3.62
C GLU A 78 -18.57 0.55 3.58
N ARG A 79 -17.99 -0.02 4.64
CA ARG A 79 -16.55 -0.32 4.71
C ARG A 79 -16.08 -1.21 3.58
N THR A 80 -16.84 -2.25 3.23
CA THR A 80 -16.47 -3.14 2.10
C THR A 80 -16.41 -2.37 0.78
N ASN A 81 -17.38 -1.49 0.51
CA ASN A 81 -17.38 -0.64 -0.69
C ASN A 81 -16.22 0.36 -0.66
N ALA A 82 -15.96 0.98 0.49
CA ALA A 82 -14.86 1.92 0.68
C ALA A 82 -13.49 1.27 0.40
N PHE A 83 -13.23 0.09 0.98
CA PHE A 83 -12.01 -0.69 0.71
C PHE A 83 -11.93 -1.15 -0.76
N GLY A 84 -13.06 -1.47 -1.39
CA GLY A 84 -13.14 -1.74 -2.83
C GLY A 84 -12.69 -0.54 -3.66
N ARG A 85 -13.19 0.66 -3.35
CA ARG A 85 -12.80 1.92 -4.00
C ARG A 85 -11.32 2.26 -3.77
N MET A 86 -10.82 2.07 -2.55
CA MET A 86 -9.40 2.23 -2.23
C MET A 86 -8.52 1.30 -3.08
N GLY A 87 -8.92 0.03 -3.23
CA GLY A 87 -8.25 -0.93 -4.10
C GLY A 87 -8.22 -0.49 -5.57
N LEU A 88 -9.33 0.05 -6.09
CA LEU A 88 -9.39 0.62 -7.44
C LEU A 88 -8.43 1.81 -7.60
N THR A 89 -8.40 2.73 -6.63
CA THR A 89 -7.48 3.88 -6.69
C THR A 89 -6.01 3.47 -6.62
N PHE A 90 -5.65 2.45 -5.84
CA PHE A 90 -4.31 1.89 -5.86
C PHE A 90 -3.98 1.21 -7.19
N GLY A 91 -4.95 0.52 -7.78
CA GLY A 91 -4.85 0.01 -9.14
C GLY A 91 -4.46 1.12 -10.12
N LEU A 92 -5.22 2.22 -10.16
CA LEU A 92 -4.92 3.38 -11.02
C LEU A 92 -3.52 3.97 -10.75
N GLY A 93 -3.05 3.92 -9.50
CA GLY A 93 -1.70 4.32 -9.13
C GLY A 93 -0.60 3.60 -9.95
N PHE A 94 -0.81 2.34 -10.33
CA PHE A 94 0.14 1.60 -11.17
C PHE A 94 0.22 2.09 -12.63
N ILE A 95 -0.77 2.84 -13.11
CA ILE A 95 -0.71 3.53 -14.42
C ILE A 95 -0.14 4.93 -14.25
N PHE A 96 -0.70 5.71 -13.32
CA PHE A 96 -0.33 7.12 -13.17
C PHE A 96 1.11 7.30 -12.68
N THR A 97 1.61 6.43 -11.81
CA THR A 97 2.98 6.52 -11.28
C THR A 97 4.04 6.46 -12.38
N PRO A 98 4.12 5.42 -13.23
CA PRO A 98 5.10 5.39 -14.32
C PRO A 98 4.86 6.49 -15.36
N MET A 99 3.61 6.94 -15.56
CA MET A 99 3.30 8.10 -16.41
C MET A 99 3.92 9.40 -15.89
N PHE A 100 3.69 9.75 -14.62
CA PHE A 100 4.32 10.93 -13.99
C PHE A 100 5.84 10.80 -13.97
N SER A 101 6.35 9.60 -13.70
CA SER A 101 7.78 9.30 -13.74
C SER A 101 8.36 9.54 -15.14
N TYR A 102 7.69 9.09 -16.19
CA TYR A 102 8.09 9.30 -17.59
C TYR A 102 8.15 10.77 -17.98
N VAL A 103 7.07 11.52 -17.70
CA VAL A 103 7.02 12.97 -17.96
C VAL A 103 8.11 13.70 -17.17
N SER A 104 8.35 13.31 -15.92
CA SER A 104 9.34 13.96 -15.08
C SER A 104 10.78 13.76 -15.57
N VAL A 105 11.10 12.60 -16.16
CA VAL A 105 12.43 12.39 -16.76
C VAL A 105 12.60 13.24 -18.01
N ALA A 106 11.54 13.36 -18.83
CA ALA A 106 11.57 14.16 -20.04
C ALA A 106 11.77 15.67 -19.76
N LEU A 107 11.26 16.17 -18.63
CA LEU A 107 11.33 17.60 -18.28
C LEU A 107 12.49 17.96 -17.35
N PHE A 108 12.83 17.09 -16.39
CA PHE A 108 13.74 17.41 -15.28
C PHE A 108 14.94 16.45 -15.18
N SER A 109 15.26 15.74 -16.26
CA SER A 109 16.33 14.73 -16.32
C SER A 109 16.08 13.52 -15.41
N GLN A 110 17.05 12.63 -15.29
CA GLN A 110 16.94 11.32 -14.64
C GLN A 110 16.54 11.40 -13.15
N THR A 111 16.84 12.52 -12.48
CA THR A 111 16.49 12.78 -11.08
C THR A 111 15.09 13.39 -10.90
N GLY A 112 14.42 13.81 -11.97
CA GLY A 112 13.09 14.40 -11.97
C GLY A 112 12.02 13.64 -11.18
N PRO A 113 11.92 12.29 -11.28
CA PRO A 113 10.93 11.52 -10.54
C PRO A 113 11.02 11.69 -9.02
N MET A 114 12.21 11.98 -8.48
CA MET A 114 12.43 12.13 -7.05
C MET A 114 11.79 13.42 -6.53
N LEU A 115 11.93 14.52 -7.28
CA LEU A 115 11.28 15.79 -6.98
C LEU A 115 9.77 15.68 -7.12
N VAL A 116 9.28 15.06 -8.19
CA VAL A 116 7.84 14.84 -8.38
C VAL A 116 7.25 14.02 -7.23
N SER A 117 7.96 13.00 -6.74
CA SER A 117 7.54 12.25 -5.56
C SER A 117 7.47 13.11 -4.30
N ALA A 118 8.41 14.03 -4.10
CA ALA A 118 8.40 14.94 -2.96
C ALA A 118 7.24 15.96 -3.05
N VAL A 119 7.00 16.52 -4.25
CA VAL A 119 5.88 17.44 -4.49
C VAL A 119 4.54 16.74 -4.27
N LEU A 120 4.37 15.52 -4.79
CA LEU A 120 3.12 14.78 -4.62
C LEU A 120 2.86 14.42 -3.14
N ALA A 121 3.91 14.14 -2.38
CA ALA A 121 3.81 13.95 -0.94
C ALA A 121 3.44 15.25 -0.19
N ALA A 122 3.96 16.40 -0.63
CA ALA A 122 3.59 17.70 -0.08
C ALA A 122 2.11 18.03 -0.37
N VAL A 123 1.62 17.73 -1.58
CA VAL A 123 0.20 17.88 -1.91
C VAL A 123 -0.65 16.98 -1.01
N ALA A 124 -0.27 15.72 -0.82
CA ALA A 124 -0.99 14.82 0.07
C ALA A 124 -1.01 15.30 1.53
N PHE A 125 0.09 15.90 2.00
CA PHE A 125 0.17 16.53 3.31
C PHE A 125 -0.82 17.70 3.44
N VAL A 126 -0.87 18.60 2.46
CA VAL A 126 -1.80 19.75 2.44
C VAL A 126 -3.26 19.28 2.37
N VAL A 127 -3.54 18.29 1.52
CA VAL A 127 -4.88 17.70 1.40
C VAL A 127 -5.32 17.06 2.71
N LEU A 128 -4.43 16.35 3.41
CA LEU A 128 -4.72 15.80 4.72
C LEU A 128 -5.05 16.89 5.74
N GLU A 129 -4.32 18.00 5.73
CA GLU A 129 -4.54 19.11 6.66
C GLU A 129 -5.86 19.84 6.38
N MET A 130 -6.17 20.10 5.10
CA MET A 130 -7.35 20.88 4.69
C MET A 130 -8.64 20.05 4.62
N CYS A 131 -8.59 18.82 4.13
CA CYS A 131 -9.79 18.04 3.81
C CYS A 131 -10.22 17.10 4.95
N ILE A 132 -9.33 16.74 5.87
CA ILE A 132 -9.62 15.76 6.93
C ILE A 132 -9.63 16.47 8.29
N GLY A 133 -10.84 16.76 8.77
CA GLY A 133 -11.07 17.37 10.08
C GLY A 133 -10.66 16.44 11.22
N ARG A 134 -10.04 17.00 12.26
CA ARG A 134 -9.54 16.26 13.44
C ARG A 134 -10.64 15.52 14.19
N SER A 135 -11.84 16.09 14.22
CA SER A 135 -13.00 15.55 14.94
C SER A 135 -13.61 14.28 14.32
N SER A 136 -13.23 13.89 13.10
CA SER A 136 -13.99 12.87 12.35
C SER A 136 -13.63 11.42 12.70
N TYR A 137 -12.49 11.17 13.35
CA TYR A 137 -12.02 9.81 13.69
C TYR A 137 -11.29 9.72 15.04
N GLU A 138 -11.04 10.85 15.70
CA GLU A 138 -10.35 10.91 17.00
C GLU A 138 -11.35 10.75 18.18
N ASN A 139 -12.62 11.14 17.98
CA ASN A 139 -13.68 11.06 19.01
C ASN A 139 -14.19 9.63 19.27
N GLU A 140 -13.94 8.69 18.36
CA GLU A 140 -14.32 7.28 18.51
C GLU A 140 -13.17 6.39 19.02
N ILE A 141 -11.99 6.96 19.30
CA ILE A 141 -11.01 6.25 20.11
C ILE A 141 -11.61 6.28 21.51
N PRO A 142 -12.15 5.15 22.03
CA PRO A 142 -12.61 5.15 23.41
C PRO A 142 -11.42 5.57 24.25
N GLU A 143 -11.63 6.42 25.24
CA GLU A 143 -10.70 6.55 26.36
C GLU A 143 -10.46 5.13 26.89
N ARG A 144 -9.44 4.44 26.34
CA ARG A 144 -9.03 3.15 26.83
C ARG A 144 -8.48 3.47 28.21
N PRO A 145 -8.97 2.79 29.26
CA PRO A 145 -8.51 3.05 30.62
C PRO A 145 -6.99 3.05 30.61
N GLU A 146 -6.39 3.98 31.34
CA GLU A 146 -4.95 4.20 31.48
C GLU A 146 -4.26 2.89 31.92
N GLU A 147 -4.00 1.98 30.99
CA GLU A 147 -3.14 0.84 31.23
C GLU A 147 -1.69 1.32 31.13
N PRO A 148 -0.86 1.02 32.14
CA PRO A 148 0.48 1.58 32.25
C PRO A 148 1.34 1.06 31.10
N SER A 149 1.83 2.00 30.28
CA SER A 149 2.87 1.80 29.26
C SER A 149 2.70 0.55 28.40
N ARG A 150 1.93 0.65 27.30
CA ARG A 150 2.25 -0.17 26.12
C ARG A 150 3.61 0.30 25.59
N SER A 151 4.69 -0.24 26.13
CA SER A 151 5.92 -0.38 25.37
C SER A 151 5.60 -1.29 24.16
N MET A 152 6.34 -1.16 23.06
CA MET A 152 6.37 -2.21 22.04
C MET A 152 6.94 -3.49 22.69
N SER A 153 6.10 -4.20 23.44
CA SER A 153 6.50 -5.44 24.06
C SER A 153 6.53 -6.47 22.94
N LEU A 154 7.74 -6.76 22.45
CA LEU A 154 8.01 -7.87 21.54
C LEU A 154 7.35 -9.17 22.03
N SER A 155 7.19 -9.34 23.35
CA SER A 155 6.45 -10.44 23.96
C SER A 155 4.98 -10.49 23.54
N ASN A 156 4.29 -9.35 23.46
CA ASN A 156 2.91 -9.28 22.97
C ASN A 156 2.82 -9.58 21.46
N MET A 157 3.80 -9.13 20.67
CA MET A 157 3.86 -9.42 19.24
C MET A 157 4.09 -10.91 18.98
N VAL A 158 5.04 -11.53 19.69
CA VAL A 158 5.32 -12.97 19.63
C VAL A 158 4.11 -13.77 20.12
N ARG A 159 3.42 -13.33 21.18
CA ARG A 159 2.19 -13.97 21.67
C ARG A 159 1.05 -13.95 20.64
N ILE A 160 0.90 -12.87 19.89
CA ILE A 160 -0.09 -12.79 18.80
C ILE A 160 0.31 -13.71 17.63
N LEU A 161 1.60 -13.73 17.28
CA LEU A 161 2.11 -14.54 16.18
C LEU A 161 2.00 -16.05 16.47
N ASN A 162 2.15 -16.44 17.74
CA ASN A 162 2.01 -17.81 18.22
C ASN A 162 0.56 -18.28 18.38
N ARG A 163 -0.44 -17.43 18.08
CA ARG A 163 -1.85 -17.89 18.08
C ARG A 163 -2.07 -18.89 16.95
N PRO A 164 -2.73 -20.04 17.22
CA PRO A 164 -2.96 -21.06 16.22
C PRO A 164 -3.75 -20.48 15.04
N GLY A 165 -3.21 -20.65 13.82
CA GLY A 165 -3.83 -20.19 12.58
C GLY A 165 -3.38 -18.81 12.07
N VAL A 166 -2.92 -17.89 12.93
CA VAL A 166 -2.50 -16.53 12.50
C VAL A 166 -1.30 -16.59 11.56
N LEU A 167 -0.29 -17.37 11.92
CA LEU A 167 0.91 -17.55 11.09
C LEU A 167 0.56 -18.16 9.71
N ASN A 168 -0.35 -19.13 9.68
CA ASN A 168 -0.79 -19.76 8.43
C ASN A 168 -1.52 -18.77 7.51
N VAL A 169 -2.37 -17.90 8.08
CA VAL A 169 -3.06 -16.85 7.33
C VAL A 169 -2.07 -15.79 6.82
N MET A 170 -1.13 -15.34 7.66
CA MET A 170 -0.09 -14.38 7.26
C MET A 170 0.80 -14.94 6.15
N PHE A 171 1.22 -16.20 6.27
CA PHE A 171 2.03 -16.86 5.26
C PHE A 171 1.28 -16.96 3.94
N LYS A 172 0.02 -17.44 3.95
CA LYS A 172 -0.82 -17.52 2.74
C LYS A 172 -1.03 -16.14 2.08
N LYS A 173 -1.19 -15.08 2.88
CA LYS A 173 -1.35 -13.71 2.36
C LYS A 173 -0.06 -13.17 1.73
N ASN A 174 1.10 -13.42 2.36
CA ASN A 174 2.38 -12.85 1.92
C ASN A 174 3.10 -13.70 0.87
N ALA A 175 2.86 -15.02 0.84
CA ALA A 175 3.45 -15.96 -0.11
C ALA A 175 3.32 -15.53 -1.58
N PRO A 176 2.19 -14.99 -2.09
CA PRO A 176 2.12 -14.49 -3.45
C PRO A 176 2.74 -13.10 -3.65
N ILE A 177 2.82 -12.27 -2.60
CA ILE A 177 3.31 -10.89 -2.69
C ILE A 177 4.83 -10.86 -2.84
N VAL A 178 5.56 -11.71 -2.10
CA VAL A 178 7.03 -11.72 -2.13
C VAL A 178 7.60 -12.07 -3.52
N PRO A 179 7.18 -13.15 -4.19
CA PRO A 179 7.62 -13.46 -5.55
C PRO A 179 7.22 -12.37 -6.54
N MET A 180 6.02 -11.80 -6.41
CA MET A 180 5.57 -10.71 -7.27
C MET A 180 6.53 -9.52 -7.21
N LEU A 181 6.91 -9.06 -6.01
CA LEU A 181 7.85 -7.95 -5.82
C LEU A 181 9.27 -8.29 -6.32
N LEU A 182 9.70 -9.53 -6.14
CA LEU A 182 11.00 -10.00 -6.64
C LEU A 182 11.04 -9.99 -8.17
N VAL A 183 9.99 -10.47 -8.83
CA VAL A 183 9.88 -10.43 -10.29
C VAL A 183 9.98 -8.99 -10.81
N PHE A 184 9.25 -8.04 -10.20
CA PHE A 184 9.36 -6.63 -10.57
C PHE A 184 10.79 -6.08 -10.44
N SER A 185 11.47 -6.43 -9.35
CA SER A 185 12.83 -5.93 -9.07
C SER A 185 13.87 -6.53 -10.02
N ILE A 186 13.84 -7.86 -10.21
CA ILE A 186 14.80 -8.58 -11.04
C ILE A 186 14.56 -8.27 -12.52
N MET A 187 13.30 -8.21 -12.96
CA MET A 187 12.97 -7.87 -14.35
C MET A 187 13.49 -6.49 -14.72
N GLN A 188 13.35 -5.48 -13.85
CA GLN A 188 13.88 -4.14 -14.12
C GLN A 188 15.40 -4.16 -14.30
N LEU A 189 16.12 -4.86 -13.42
CA LEU A 189 17.58 -4.98 -13.51
C LEU A 189 18.01 -5.76 -14.76
N TYR A 190 17.29 -6.82 -15.11
CA TYR A 190 17.54 -7.61 -16.31
C TYR A 190 17.36 -6.77 -17.58
N LEU A 191 16.33 -5.94 -17.65
CA LEU A 191 16.09 -5.04 -18.79
C LEU A 191 17.24 -4.06 -18.99
N ILE A 192 17.74 -3.47 -17.90
CA ILE A 192 18.90 -2.56 -17.95
C ILE A 192 20.14 -3.32 -18.43
N ASN A 193 20.50 -4.44 -17.81
CA ASN A 193 21.74 -5.16 -18.11
C ASN A 193 21.75 -5.84 -19.48
N ARG A 194 20.60 -6.37 -19.95
CA ARG A 194 20.53 -7.17 -21.18
C ARG A 194 20.26 -6.34 -22.43
N PHE A 195 19.50 -5.25 -22.29
CA PHE A 195 19.02 -4.43 -23.40
C PHE A 195 19.53 -2.98 -23.35
N ASP A 196 20.44 -2.65 -22.43
CA ASP A 196 20.97 -1.29 -22.20
C ASP A 196 19.84 -0.25 -22.14
N SER A 197 18.74 -0.65 -21.50
CA SER A 197 17.51 0.13 -21.51
C SER A 197 17.67 1.37 -20.65
N ASP A 198 17.59 2.53 -21.30
CA ASP A 198 17.51 3.83 -20.63
C ASP A 198 16.26 3.92 -19.73
N GLN A 199 16.31 4.82 -18.75
CA GLN A 199 15.26 5.03 -17.75
C GLN A 199 13.89 5.31 -18.40
N HIS A 200 13.86 6.03 -19.54
CA HIS A 200 12.65 6.26 -20.31
C HIS A 200 11.99 4.97 -20.78
N THR A 201 12.77 4.06 -21.37
CA THR A 201 12.29 2.75 -21.82
C THR A 201 11.84 1.90 -20.64
N GLY A 202 12.56 1.97 -19.52
CA GLY A 202 12.17 1.31 -18.26
C GLY A 202 10.80 1.76 -17.75
N GLN A 203 10.53 3.06 -17.74
CA GLN A 203 9.24 3.61 -17.31
C GLN A 203 8.10 3.23 -18.26
N LEU A 204 8.34 3.19 -19.57
CA LEU A 204 7.35 2.71 -20.55
C LEU A 204 7.01 1.23 -20.34
N ILE A 205 8.00 0.38 -20.05
CA ILE A 205 7.78 -1.04 -19.75
C ILE A 205 6.98 -1.19 -18.44
N GLN A 206 7.28 -0.40 -17.42
CA GLN A 206 6.51 -0.39 -16.17
C GLN A 206 5.07 0.06 -16.40
N MET A 207 4.84 1.05 -17.24
CA MET A 207 3.49 1.49 -17.62
C MET A 207 2.71 0.37 -18.33
N MET A 208 3.32 -0.30 -19.33
CA MET A 208 2.68 -1.44 -19.99
C MET A 208 2.36 -2.57 -19.02
N THR A 209 3.26 -2.82 -18.06
CA THR A 209 3.05 -3.83 -17.02
C THR A 209 1.91 -3.44 -16.09
N GLY A 210 1.84 -2.17 -15.68
CA GLY A 210 0.76 -1.61 -14.86
C GLY A 210 -0.60 -1.77 -15.52
N THR A 211 -0.72 -1.46 -16.82
CA THR A 211 -1.95 -1.68 -17.59
C THR A 211 -2.37 -3.15 -17.59
N ARG A 212 -1.43 -4.08 -17.78
CA ARG A 212 -1.73 -5.53 -17.75
C ARG A 212 -2.23 -5.99 -16.39
N VAL A 213 -1.63 -5.52 -15.29
CA VAL A 213 -2.06 -5.86 -13.93
C VAL A 213 -3.50 -5.41 -13.69
N ILE A 214 -3.86 -4.20 -14.14
CA ILE A 214 -5.22 -3.67 -13.98
C ILE A 214 -6.22 -4.40 -14.87
N SER A 215 -5.86 -4.72 -16.11
CA SER A 215 -6.72 -5.52 -16.99
C SER A 215 -7.05 -6.88 -16.38
N VAL A 216 -6.06 -7.55 -15.79
CA VAL A 216 -6.28 -8.84 -15.09
C VAL A 216 -7.16 -8.65 -13.85
N ALA A 217 -6.96 -7.57 -13.08
CA ALA A 217 -7.80 -7.25 -11.93
C ALA A 217 -9.25 -6.94 -12.35
N ALA A 218 -9.44 -6.21 -13.44
CA ALA A 218 -10.74 -5.88 -14.02
C ALA A 218 -11.46 -7.13 -14.51
N VAL A 219 -10.77 -8.03 -15.23
CA VAL A 219 -11.33 -9.32 -15.65
C VAL A 219 -11.75 -10.14 -14.43
N ARG A 220 -10.90 -10.26 -13.41
CA ARG A 220 -11.26 -10.95 -12.16
C ARG A 220 -12.50 -10.34 -11.51
N PHE A 221 -12.56 -9.02 -11.39
CA PHE A 221 -13.70 -8.31 -10.82
C PHE A 221 -14.99 -8.61 -11.58
N VAL A 222 -14.96 -8.53 -12.92
CA VAL A 222 -16.09 -8.88 -13.80
C VAL A 222 -16.49 -10.34 -13.60
N THR A 223 -15.55 -11.29 -13.66
CA THR A 223 -15.82 -12.73 -13.49
C THR A 223 -16.45 -13.06 -12.14
N THR A 224 -16.00 -12.45 -11.03
CA THR A 224 -16.64 -12.64 -9.72
C THR A 224 -18.05 -12.06 -9.67
N ARG A 225 -18.32 -10.95 -10.36
CA ARG A 225 -19.66 -10.35 -10.40
C ARG A 225 -20.61 -11.22 -11.24
N THR A 226 -20.13 -11.78 -12.34
CA THR A 226 -20.89 -12.70 -13.19
C THR A 226 -21.15 -14.04 -12.49
N SER A 227 -20.21 -14.56 -11.68
CA SER A 227 -20.44 -15.82 -10.93
C SER A 227 -21.41 -15.66 -9.75
N SER A 228 -21.47 -14.47 -9.12
CA SER A 228 -22.52 -14.14 -8.15
C SER A 228 -23.89 -13.98 -8.81
N PHE A 229 -23.95 -13.46 -10.05
CA PHE A 229 -25.18 -13.43 -10.85
C PHE A 229 -25.62 -14.84 -11.29
N GLY A 230 -24.68 -15.70 -11.69
CA GLY A 230 -24.94 -17.09 -12.05
C GLY A 230 -25.49 -17.94 -10.88
N ARG A 231 -25.16 -17.59 -9.63
CA ARG A 231 -25.75 -18.22 -8.43
C ARG A 231 -27.17 -17.73 -8.11
N LEU A 232 -27.59 -16.57 -8.63
CA LEU A 232 -28.97 -16.09 -8.53
C LEU A 232 -29.88 -16.62 -9.64
N ILE A 233 -29.31 -17.10 -10.76
CA ILE A 233 -30.07 -17.68 -11.89
C ILE A 233 -30.25 -19.21 -11.74
N VAL A 234 -29.59 -19.84 -10.77
CA VAL A 234 -29.87 -21.25 -10.39
C VAL A 234 -30.58 -21.34 -9.03
N PRO A 235 -31.86 -20.97 -8.91
CA PRO A 235 -32.71 -21.44 -7.81
C PRO A 235 -33.82 -22.35 -8.34
N CYS A 236 -33.53 -23.39 -9.14
CA CYS A 236 -34.55 -24.41 -9.44
C CYS A 236 -33.99 -25.66 -10.15
N ARG A 237 -33.25 -26.54 -9.46
CA ARG A 237 -33.09 -27.95 -9.91
C ARG A 237 -32.50 -28.88 -8.85
N ARG A 238 -33.04 -28.82 -7.62
CA ARG A 238 -32.67 -29.78 -6.56
C ARG A 238 -33.91 -30.24 -5.79
N SER A 239 -34.85 -30.86 -6.49
CA SER A 239 -36.03 -31.50 -5.88
C SER A 239 -36.64 -32.65 -6.68
N LEU A 240 -35.92 -33.28 -7.62
CA LEU A 240 -36.51 -34.34 -8.48
C LEU A 240 -35.67 -35.60 -8.67
N PHE A 241 -34.70 -35.90 -7.80
CA PHE A 241 -34.02 -37.20 -7.83
C PHE A 241 -33.74 -37.69 -6.40
N PHE A 242 -34.78 -38.17 -5.73
CA PHE A 242 -34.72 -39.24 -4.75
C PHE A 242 -36.15 -39.76 -4.54
N SER A 243 -36.60 -40.64 -5.43
CA SER A 243 -37.69 -41.57 -5.16
C SER A 243 -37.36 -42.88 -5.85
N SER A 244 -37.34 -43.94 -5.06
CA SER A 244 -37.35 -45.36 -5.45
C SER A 244 -36.11 -45.87 -6.18
N TYR A 245 -35.17 -46.49 -5.46
CA TYR A 245 -35.12 -47.92 -5.14
C TYR A 245 -33.88 -48.21 -4.30
#